data_AF-A0A923M521-F1
#
_entry.id   AF-A0A923M521-F1
#
_cell.length_a   1.000
_cell.length_b   1.000
_cell.length_c   1.000
_cell.angle_alpha   90.00
_cell.angle_beta   90.00
_cell.angle_gamma   90.00
#
_symmetry.space_group_name_H-M   'P 1'
#
loop_
_entity.id
_entity.type
_entity.pdbx_description
1 polymer ?
#
loop_
_entity_poly.entity_id
_entity_poly.type
_entity_poly.pdbx_seq_one_letter_code
_entity_poly.pdbx_strand_id
1 'polypeptide(L)'
;MPNLSIKDVPEPLAEALRQRAARNHRSLQGELMAIIESAAAEPQGRPETPIPARNLRYPPLRRGWKTTEQIVAEQDAEGIEFSPDAPTGTDIIRKERDSR
;
A
#
# COMPACT_ATOMS: atom_id res chain seq x y z
N MET A 1 26.89 -3.45 13.96
CA MET A 1 25.78 -3.70 13.01
C MET A 1 25.75 -5.21 12.74
N PRO A 2 24.64 -5.91 12.97
CA PRO A 2 24.54 -7.34 12.65
C PRO A 2 24.62 -7.54 11.14
N ASN A 3 25.41 -8.52 10.69
CA ASN A 3 25.53 -8.92 9.29
C ASN A 3 25.02 -10.36 9.14
N LEU A 4 24.13 -10.60 8.18
CA LEU A 4 23.56 -11.91 7.88
C LEU A 4 24.12 -12.40 6.54
N SER A 5 24.82 -13.54 6.57
CA SER A 5 25.31 -14.21 5.37
C SER A 5 24.62 -15.56 5.24
N ILE A 6 24.00 -15.80 4.08
CA ILE A 6 23.36 -17.07 3.74
C ILE A 6 24.33 -17.86 2.87
N LYS A 7 24.68 -19.07 3.31
CA LYS A 7 25.55 -19.99 2.56
C LYS A 7 24.71 -20.93 1.70
N ASP A 8 25.32 -21.44 0.64
CA ASP A 8 24.76 -22.51 -0.22
C ASP A 8 23.40 -22.17 -0.85
N VAL A 9 23.24 -20.91 -1.28
CA VAL A 9 22.03 -20.48 -2.01
C VAL A 9 22.02 -21.12 -3.39
N PRO A 10 20.99 -21.90 -3.76
CA PRO A 10 20.87 -22.46 -5.10
C PRO A 10 20.75 -21.34 -6.14
N GLU A 11 21.46 -21.45 -7.27
CA GLU A 11 21.42 -20.45 -8.34
C GLU A 11 19.99 -20.09 -8.81
N PRO A 12 19.06 -21.05 -9.00
CA PRO A 12 17.69 -20.73 -9.38
C PRO A 12 16.96 -19.86 -8.35
N LEU A 13 17.26 -20.05 -7.06
CA LEU A 13 16.69 -19.24 -5.98
C LEU A 13 17.24 -17.81 -6.03
N ALA A 14 18.54 -17.67 -6.24
CA ALA A 14 19.20 -16.36 -6.36
C ALA A 14 18.65 -15.57 -7.55
N GLU A 15 18.41 -16.23 -8.69
CA GLU A 15 17.78 -15.61 -9.86
C GLU A 15 16.33 -15.18 -9.58
N ALA A 16 15.52 -16.05 -8.97
CA ALA A 16 14.14 -15.71 -8.61
C ALA A 16 14.08 -14.48 -7.69
N LEU A 17 14.99 -14.39 -6.70
CA LEU A 17 15.10 -13.23 -5.81
C LEU A 17 15.54 -11.96 -6.55
N ARG A 18 16.50 -12.06 -7.48
CA ARG A 18 16.92 -10.93 -8.33
C ARG A 18 15.77 -10.42 -9.21
N GLN A 19 15.02 -11.32 -9.84
CA GLN A 19 13.86 -10.96 -10.65
C GLN A 19 12.77 -10.29 -9.80
N ARG A 20 12.51 -10.81 -8.60
CA ARG A 20 11.55 -10.21 -7.66
C ARG A 20 11.98 -8.80 -7.23
N ALA A 21 13.25 -8.61 -6.88
CA ALA A 21 13.80 -7.31 -6.54
C ALA A 21 13.67 -6.30 -7.71
N ALA A 22 13.95 -6.74 -8.94
CA ALA A 22 13.79 -5.91 -10.14
C ALA A 22 12.32 -5.49 -10.37
N ARG A 23 11.36 -6.42 -10.17
CA ARG A 23 9.92 -6.12 -10.25
C ARG A 23 9.46 -5.13 -9.19
N ASN A 24 10.02 -5.21 -7.99
CA ASN A 24 9.69 -4.31 -6.88
C ASN A 24 10.50 -3.00 -6.91
N HIS A 25 11.36 -2.80 -7.91
CA HIS A 25 12.27 -1.67 -8.03
C HIS A 25 13.16 -1.46 -6.79
N ARG A 26 13.62 -2.56 -6.18
CA ARG A 26 14.47 -2.57 -4.98
C ARG A 26 15.80 -3.25 -5.27
N SER A 27 16.83 -2.92 -4.46
CA SER A 27 18.07 -3.69 -4.46
C SER A 27 17.83 -5.10 -3.90
N LEU A 28 18.68 -6.07 -4.24
CA LEU A 28 18.57 -7.44 -3.72
C LEU A 28 18.59 -7.47 -2.18
N GLN A 29 19.46 -6.67 -1.57
CA GLN A 29 19.52 -6.53 -0.11
C GLN A 29 18.23 -5.93 0.47
N GLY A 30 17.64 -4.92 -0.19
CA GLY A 30 16.38 -4.32 0.22
C GLY A 30 15.20 -5.28 0.10
N GLU A 31 15.18 -6.12 -0.95
CA GLU A 31 14.17 -7.17 -1.10
C GLU A 31 14.31 -8.24 0.00
N LEU A 32 15.54 -8.66 0.32
CA LEU A 32 15.79 -9.59 1.42
C LEU A 32 15.36 -9.02 2.76
N MET A 33 15.66 -7.75 3.04
CA MET A 33 15.20 -7.08 4.25
C MET A 33 13.67 -7.04 4.33
N ALA A 34 12.98 -6.70 3.23
CA ALA A 34 11.52 -6.68 3.21
C ALA A 34 10.90 -8.07 3.46
N ILE A 35 11.51 -9.14 2.94
CA ILE A 35 11.05 -10.51 3.19
C ILE A 35 11.27 -10.90 4.66
N ILE A 36 12.44 -10.59 5.22
CA ILE A 36 12.76 -10.88 6.63
C ILE A 36 11.83 -10.11 7.57
N GLU A 37 11.61 -8.82 7.30
CA GLU A 37 10.68 -7.98 8.08
C GLU A 37 9.26 -8.53 8.02
N SER A 38 8.77 -8.95 6.86
CA SER A 38 7.43 -9.55 6.72
C SER A 38 7.32 -10.86 7.49
N ALA A 39 8.33 -11.73 7.41
CA ALA A 39 8.33 -13.01 8.11
C ALA A 39 8.45 -12.84 9.64
N ALA A 40 9.17 -11.82 10.09
CA ALA A 40 9.29 -11.47 11.50
C ALA A 40 8.03 -10.80 12.07
N ALA A 41 7.31 -10.04 11.24
CA ALA A 41 6.04 -9.42 11.58
C ALA A 41 4.87 -10.41 11.51
N GLU A 42 5.03 -11.54 10.83
CA GLU A 42 4.02 -12.59 10.78
C GLU A 42 3.86 -13.19 12.19
N PRO A 43 2.70 -13.01 12.84
CA PRO A 43 2.50 -13.57 14.18
C PRO A 43 2.59 -15.09 14.07
N GLN A 44 3.61 -15.67 14.71
CA GLN A 44 3.77 -17.11 14.84
C GLN A 44 2.53 -17.65 15.56
N GLY A 45 1.68 -18.32 14.78
CA GLY A 45 0.35 -18.73 15.22
C GLY A 45 -0.69 -17.77 14.64
N ARG A 46 -1.33 -18.19 13.55
CA ARG A 46 -2.61 -17.64 13.12
C ARG A 46 -3.56 -17.66 14.30
N PRO A 47 -3.96 -16.51 14.89
CA PRO A 47 -5.21 -16.48 15.58
C PRO A 47 -6.25 -16.14 14.50
N GLU A 48 -7.18 -17.05 14.25
CA GLU A 48 -8.44 -16.68 13.64
C GLU A 48 -9.17 -15.75 14.61
N THR A 49 -8.77 -14.49 14.66
CA THR A 49 -9.45 -13.45 15.43
C THR A 49 -9.56 -12.20 14.57
N PRO A 50 -10.78 -11.66 14.41
CA PRO A 50 -10.99 -10.42 13.69
C PRO A 50 -10.22 -9.30 14.38
N ILE A 51 -9.51 -8.50 13.59
CA ILE A 51 -8.82 -7.29 14.05
C ILE A 51 -9.85 -6.37 14.73
N PRO A 52 -9.72 -6.03 16.03
CA PRO A 52 -10.56 -4.99 16.62
C PRO A 52 -10.10 -3.64 16.07
N ALA A 53 -11.02 -2.98 15.36
CA ALA A 53 -10.80 -1.69 14.71
C ALA A 53 -10.28 -0.65 15.72
N ARG A 54 -9.02 -0.26 15.55
CA ARG A 54 -8.45 0.91 16.20
C ARG A 54 -9.05 2.15 15.54
N ASN A 55 -10.04 2.76 16.19
CA ASN A 55 -10.62 4.10 15.95
C ASN A 55 -10.15 4.84 14.68
N LEU A 56 -10.49 4.31 13.51
CA LEU A 56 -10.46 5.04 12.26
C LEU A 56 -11.89 5.55 12.06
N ARG A 57 -12.07 6.85 11.87
CA ARG A 57 -13.28 7.46 11.30
C ARG A 57 -13.43 7.07 9.83
N TYR A 58 -13.37 5.79 9.54
CA TYR A 58 -13.72 5.22 8.26
C TYR A 58 -14.75 4.14 8.55
N PRO A 59 -15.93 4.17 7.90
CA PRO A 59 -16.86 3.06 8.01
C PRO A 59 -16.11 1.76 7.67
N PRO A 60 -16.41 0.65 8.37
CA PRO A 60 -15.68 -0.60 8.18
C PRO A 60 -15.73 -0.95 6.69
N LEU A 61 -14.55 -1.12 6.08
CA LEU A 61 -14.38 -1.49 4.67
C LEU A 61 -15.12 -2.81 4.41
N ARG A 62 -16.42 -2.73 4.13
CA ARG A 62 -17.24 -3.84 3.69
C ARG A 62 -17.05 -3.98 2.19
N ARG A 63 -16.46 -5.12 1.83
CA ARG A 63 -16.38 -5.72 0.49
C ARG A 63 -15.38 -5.00 -0.44
N GLY A 64 -14.30 -5.70 -0.77
CA GLY A 64 -13.12 -5.19 -1.49
C GLY A 64 -13.30 -4.79 -2.96
N TRP A 65 -14.52 -4.51 -3.41
CA TRP A 65 -14.81 -3.99 -4.75
C TRP A 65 -16.14 -3.21 -4.67
N LYS A 66 -16.14 -1.93 -5.03
CA LYS A 66 -17.34 -1.13 -5.27
C LYS A 66 -17.40 -0.77 -6.75
N THR A 67 -18.58 -0.80 -7.33
CA THR A 67 -18.76 -0.28 -8.69
C THR A 67 -18.81 1.25 -8.66
N THR A 68 -18.55 1.90 -9.79
CA THR A 68 -18.61 3.36 -9.89
C THR A 68 -19.97 3.89 -9.43
N GLU A 69 -21.05 3.20 -9.77
CA GLU A 69 -22.42 3.58 -9.39
C GLU A 69 -22.64 3.48 -7.87
N GLN A 70 -22.05 2.48 -7.22
CA GLN A 70 -22.12 2.35 -5.75
C GLN A 70 -21.37 3.47 -5.04
N ILE A 71 -20.24 3.90 -5.60
CA ILE A 71 -19.45 5.02 -5.06
C ILE A 71 -20.21 6.35 -5.22
N VAL A 72 -20.91 6.55 -6.35
CA VAL A 72 -21.75 7.74 -6.56
C VAL A 72 -22.93 7.77 -5.59
N ALA A 73 -23.67 6.66 -5.47
CA ALA A 73 -24.82 6.58 -4.58
C ALA A 73 -24.48 6.80 -3.09
N GLU A 74 -23.29 6.36 -2.66
CA GLU A 74 -22.80 6.59 -1.30
C GLU A 74 -22.45 8.07 -1.07
N GLN A 75 -21.79 8.73 -2.03
CA GLN A 75 -21.47 10.15 -1.91
C GLN A 75 -22.72 11.03 -1.89
N ASP A 76 -23.74 10.69 -2.70
CA ASP A 76 -25.04 11.34 -2.68
C ASP A 76 -25.73 11.15 -1.31
N ALA A 77 -25.64 9.94 -0.73
CA ALA A 77 -26.21 9.63 0.59
C ALA A 77 -25.45 10.32 1.74
N GLU A 78 -24.13 10.51 1.59
CA GLU A 78 -23.29 11.24 2.55
C GLU A 78 -23.39 12.77 2.38
N GLY A 79 -24.08 13.25 1.33
CA GLY A 79 -24.26 14.67 1.07
C GLY A 79 -22.96 15.40 0.73
N ILE A 80 -22.00 14.69 0.12
CA ILE A 80 -20.73 15.28 -0.31
C ILE A 80 -20.99 16.10 -1.58
N GLU A 81 -21.13 17.42 -1.43
CA GLU A 81 -21.27 18.33 -2.56
C GLU A 81 -19.89 18.69 -3.12
N PHE A 82 -19.64 18.35 -4.38
CA PHE A 82 -18.50 18.88 -5.14
C PHE A 82 -18.88 20.25 -5.69
N SER A 83 -18.19 21.30 -5.24
CA SER A 83 -18.40 22.63 -5.80
C SER A 83 -17.97 22.64 -7.27
N PRO A 84 -18.84 23.06 -8.21
CA PRO A 84 -18.46 23.20 -9.62
C PRO A 84 -17.40 24.29 -9.84
N ASP A 85 -17.27 25.22 -8.88
CA ASP A 85 -16.28 26.29 -8.89
C ASP A 85 -14.97 25.89 -8.19
N ALA A 86 -14.82 24.62 -7.80
CA ALA A 86 -13.58 24.12 -7.23
C ALA A 86 -12.45 24.22 -8.28
N PRO A 87 -11.24 24.68 -7.88
CA PRO A 87 -10.13 24.74 -8.81
C PRO A 87 -9.78 23.34 -9.29
N THR A 88 -9.55 23.22 -10.60
CA THR A 88 -9.10 21.93 -11.13
C THR A 88 -7.71 21.60 -10.57
N GLY A 89 -7.34 20.33 -10.59
CA GLY A 89 -5.99 19.92 -10.20
C GLY A 89 -4.91 20.69 -10.96
N THR A 90 -5.17 21.03 -12.23
CA THR A 90 -4.24 21.82 -13.05
C THR A 90 -4.09 23.25 -12.56
N ASP A 91 -5.17 23.88 -12.10
CA ASP A 91 -5.14 25.26 -11.59
C ASP A 91 -4.36 25.35 -10.28
N ILE A 92 -4.49 24.33 -9.42
CA ILE A 92 -3.73 24.20 -8.18
C ILE A 92 -2.22 24.12 -8.48
N ILE A 93 -1.81 23.27 -9.42
CA ILE A 93 -0.40 23.10 -9.78
C ILE A 93 0.19 24.36 -10.42
N ARG A 94 -0.57 25.05 -11.30
CA ARG A 94 -0.14 26.32 -11.89
C ARG A 94 0.06 27.40 -10.83
N LYS A 95 -0.91 27.55 -9.92
CA LYS A 95 -0.82 28.51 -8.82
C LYS A 95 0.40 28.24 -7.93
N GLU A 96 0.68 26.98 -7.61
CA GLU A 96 1.84 26.63 -6.79
C GLU A 96 3.16 26.93 -7.52
N ARG A 97 3.24 26.61 -8.82
CA ARG A 97 4.43 26.90 -9.63
C ARG A 97 4.68 28.40 -9.75
N ASP A 98 3.64 29.19 -10.02
CA ASP A 98 3.75 30.63 -10.25
C ASP A 98 3.99 31.41 -8.93
N SER A 99 3.90 30.73 -7.78
CA SER A 99 4.21 31.28 -6.45
C SER A 99 5.65 31.04 -5.97
N ARG A 100 6.48 30.36 -6.77
CA ARG A 100 7.90 30.08 -6.49
C ARG A 100 8.80 31.02 -7.27
#